data_AF-A0A5R9A919-F1
#
_entry.id   AF-A0A5R9A919-F1
#
_cell.length_a   1.000
_cell.length_b   1.000
_cell.length_c   1.000
_cell.angle_alpha   90.00
_cell.angle_beta   90.00
_cell.angle_gamma   90.00
#
_symmetry.space_group_name_H-M   'P 1'
#
loop_
_entity.id
_entity.type
_entity.pdbx_description
1 polymer ?
#
loop_
_entity_poly.entity_id
_entity_poly.type
_entity_poly.pdbx_seq_one_letter_code
_entity_poly.pdbx_strand_id
1 'polypeptide(L)'
;MDEILGRAVQLVRLAGPKYLSLQGDTNHQRWKNISKGIIRMGTEEVSILLRVYPQHAVWLLTGDVEPQVEQLKPDFGSPAENDSDS
;
A
#
# COMPACT_ATOMS: atom_id res chain seq x y z
N MET A 1 5.21 -17.54 -8.35
CA MET A 1 3.91 -16.85 -8.31
C MET A 1 4.19 -15.43 -7.83
N ASP A 2 3.38 -14.46 -8.22
CA ASP A 2 3.57 -13.08 -7.73
C ASP A 2 2.98 -12.97 -6.31
N GLU A 3 3.84 -13.17 -5.31
CA GLU A 3 3.44 -13.33 -3.90
C GLU A 3 2.80 -12.07 -3.31
N ILE A 4 3.21 -10.88 -3.77
CA ILE A 4 2.60 -9.61 -3.38
C ILE A 4 1.18 -9.49 -3.96
N LEU A 5 0.97 -9.93 -5.22
CA LEU A 5 -0.38 -9.95 -5.80
C LEU A 5 -1.30 -10.92 -5.03
N GLY A 6 -0.79 -12.06 -4.60
CA GLY A 6 -1.55 -13.02 -3.80
C GLY A 6 -2.07 -12.41 -2.50
N ARG A 7 -1.20 -11.70 -1.77
CA ARG A 7 -1.56 -10.97 -0.54
C ARG A 7 -2.51 -9.81 -0.80
N ALA A 8 -2.26 -9.04 -1.85
CA ALA A 8 -3.12 -7.93 -2.23
C ALA A 8 -4.55 -8.40 -2.55
N VAL A 9 -4.71 -9.53 -3.26
CA VAL A 9 -6.02 -10.13 -3.53
C VAL A 9 -6.76 -10.52 -2.25
N GLN A 10 -6.05 -10.97 -1.21
CA GLN A 10 -6.67 -11.25 0.09
C GLN A 10 -7.25 -9.98 0.71
N LEU A 11 -6.51 -8.86 0.72
CA LEU A 11 -7.01 -7.58 1.22
C LEU A 11 -8.18 -7.04 0.38
N VAL A 12 -8.15 -7.22 -0.94
CA VAL A 12 -9.27 -6.83 -1.81
C VAL A 12 -10.54 -7.62 -1.47
N ARG A 13 -10.41 -8.92 -1.19
CA ARG A 13 -11.54 -9.76 -0.79
C ARG A 13 -12.06 -9.40 0.60
N LEU A 14 -11.16 -9.02 1.51
CA LEU A 14 -11.51 -8.59 2.87
C LEU A 14 -12.29 -7.26 2.87
N ALA A 15 -11.80 -6.26 2.14
CA ALA A 15 -12.44 -4.95 2.06
C ALA A 15 -13.70 -4.96 1.19
N GLY A 16 -13.67 -5.73 0.10
CA GLY A 16 -14.73 -5.77 -0.90
C GLY A 16 -14.56 -4.72 -2.00
N PRO A 17 -14.83 -5.07 -3.28
CA PRO A 17 -14.65 -4.16 -4.42
C PRO A 17 -15.43 -2.85 -4.33
N LYS A 18 -16.64 -2.87 -3.74
CA LYS A 18 -17.49 -1.70 -3.61
C LYS A 18 -16.87 -0.66 -2.68
N TYR A 19 -16.39 -1.09 -1.52
CA TYR A 19 -15.77 -0.19 -0.56
C TYR A 19 -14.51 0.44 -1.16
N LEU A 20 -13.64 -0.36 -1.77
CA LEU A 20 -12.39 0.12 -2.37
C LEU A 20 -12.62 1.11 -3.52
N SER A 21 -13.71 0.97 -4.28
CA SER A 21 -14.06 1.95 -5.32
C SER A 21 -14.49 3.32 -4.81
N LEU A 22 -14.73 3.45 -3.49
CA LEU A 22 -15.04 4.73 -2.84
C LEU A 22 -13.79 5.38 -2.24
N GLN A 23 -12.64 4.70 -2.24
CA GLN A 23 -11.41 5.17 -1.59
C GLN A 23 -10.41 5.83 -2.56
N GLY A 24 -10.73 5.86 -3.86
CA GLY A 24 -9.89 6.46 -4.90
C GLY A 24 -10.54 6.36 -6.27
N ASP A 25 -9.76 6.63 -7.32
CA ASP A 25 -10.26 6.71 -8.70
C ASP A 25 -10.43 5.34 -9.39
N THR A 26 -10.02 4.26 -8.71
CA THR A 26 -10.17 2.89 -9.22
C THR A 26 -11.62 2.43 -9.13
N ASN A 27 -12.25 2.20 -10.29
CA ASN A 27 -13.66 1.80 -10.36
C ASN A 27 -13.94 0.38 -9.80
N HIS A 28 -15.21 0.13 -9.45
CA HIS A 28 -15.68 -1.13 -8.89
C HIS A 28 -15.37 -2.37 -9.75
N GLN A 29 -15.52 -2.26 -11.07
CA GLN A 29 -15.32 -3.39 -11.98
C GLN A 29 -13.84 -3.82 -12.00
N ARG A 30 -12.92 -2.87 -11.90
CA ARG A 30 -11.49 -3.13 -11.80
C ARG A 30 -11.15 -3.91 -10.53
N TRP A 31 -11.65 -3.48 -9.38
CA TRP A 31 -11.49 -4.23 -8.11
C TRP A 31 -12.09 -5.64 -8.17
N LYS A 32 -13.23 -5.82 -8.85
CA LYS A 32 -13.84 -7.13 -9.08
C LYS A 32 -12.98 -8.04 -9.96
N ASN A 33 -12.31 -7.50 -10.97
CA ASN A 33 -11.42 -8.28 -11.83
C ASN A 33 -10.12 -8.65 -11.09
N ILE A 34 -9.59 -7.75 -10.26
CA ILE A 34 -8.43 -8.01 -9.40
C ILE A 34 -8.74 -9.11 -8.38
N SER A 35 -9.89 -9.05 -7.69
CA SER A 35 -10.24 -10.05 -6.66
C SER A 35 -10.40 -11.48 -7.23
N LYS A 36 -10.70 -11.57 -8.53
CA LYS A 36 -10.78 -12.81 -9.31
C LYS A 36 -9.43 -13.24 -9.92
N GLY A 37 -8.39 -12.42 -9.82
CA GLY A 37 -7.09 -12.69 -10.44
C GLY A 37 -7.09 -12.58 -11.96
N ILE A 38 -8.09 -11.93 -12.56
CA ILE A 38 -8.19 -11.78 -14.03
C ILE A 38 -7.18 -10.75 -14.53
N ILE A 39 -6.93 -9.70 -13.73
CA ILE A 39 -6.00 -8.63 -14.07
C ILE A 39 -4.99 -8.43 -12.93
N ARG A 40 -3.80 -7.95 -13.31
CA ARG A 40 -2.75 -7.58 -12.37
C ARG A 40 -3.06 -6.22 -11.74
N MET A 41 -2.71 -6.11 -10.46
CA MET A 41 -2.80 -4.87 -9.69
C MET A 41 -1.66 -3.92 -10.06
N GLY A 42 -1.96 -2.63 -10.18
CA GLY A 42 -0.98 -1.56 -10.38
C GLY A 42 -0.65 -0.82 -9.08
N THR A 43 0.18 0.21 -9.17
CA THR A 43 0.63 1.02 -8.03
C THR A 43 -0.52 1.79 -7.36
N GLU A 44 -1.50 2.28 -8.12
CA GLU A 44 -2.64 3.02 -7.53
C GLU A 44 -3.46 2.15 -6.57
N GLU A 45 -3.76 0.92 -6.99
CA GLU A 45 -4.50 0.00 -6.14
C GLU A 45 -3.72 -0.40 -4.89
N VAL A 46 -2.40 -0.58 -5.00
CA VAL A 46 -1.54 -0.82 -3.84
C VAL A 46 -1.60 0.38 -2.89
N SER A 47 -1.51 1.61 -3.40
CA SER A 47 -1.62 2.84 -2.59
C SER A 47 -2.98 2.96 -1.89
N ILE A 48 -4.07 2.54 -2.53
CA ILE A 48 -5.40 2.50 -1.90
C ILE A 48 -5.42 1.45 -0.79
N LEU A 49 -4.87 0.25 -1.01
CA LEU A 49 -4.81 -0.80 0.01
C LEU A 49 -3.96 -0.40 1.21
N LEU A 50 -2.82 0.28 0.99
CA LEU A 50 -1.98 0.80 2.07
C LEU A 50 -2.69 1.88 2.90
N ARG A 51 -3.57 2.68 2.29
CA ARG A 51 -4.41 3.66 3.01
C ARG A 51 -5.53 3.01 3.81
N VAL A 52 -6.16 1.96 3.28
CA VAL A 52 -7.26 1.24 3.95
C VAL A 52 -6.76 0.31 5.05
N TYR A 53 -5.61 -0.33 4.83
CA TYR A 53 -4.99 -1.27 5.75
C TYR A 53 -3.54 -0.88 6.07
N PRO A 54 -3.31 0.28 6.70
CA PRO A 54 -1.96 0.72 7.07
C PRO A 54 -1.24 -0.31 7.96
N GLN A 55 -1.99 -1.00 8.82
CA GLN A 55 -1.47 -2.07 9.68
C GLN A 55 -1.01 -3.32 8.92
N HIS A 56 -1.41 -3.48 7.66
CA HIS A 56 -0.96 -4.59 6.81
C HIS A 56 0.10 -4.15 5.79
N ALA A 57 0.64 -2.93 5.87
CA ALA A 57 1.58 -2.40 4.89
C ALA A 57 2.86 -3.25 4.75
N VAL A 58 3.51 -3.57 5.87
CA VAL A 58 4.72 -4.41 5.90
C VAL A 58 4.40 -5.79 5.34
N TRP A 59 3.35 -6.43 5.86
CA TRP A 59 2.91 -7.73 5.38
C TRP A 59 2.54 -7.74 3.90
N LEU A 60 1.94 -6.68 3.36
CA LEU A 60 1.60 -6.57 1.95
C LEU A 60 2.85 -6.44 1.07
N LEU A 61 3.87 -5.73 1.52
CA LEU A 61 5.08 -5.45 0.75
C LEU A 61 6.12 -6.57 0.88
N THR A 62 6.48 -6.97 2.09
CA THR A 62 7.58 -7.90 2.36
C THR A 62 7.10 -9.35 2.51
N GLY A 63 5.96 -9.54 3.16
CA GLY A 63 5.37 -10.86 3.43
C GLY A 63 5.51 -11.25 4.90
N ASP A 64 6.27 -10.46 5.64
CA ASP A 64 6.54 -10.65 7.04
C ASP A 64 5.44 -10.01 7.88
N VAL A 65 5.13 -10.66 9.01
CA VAL A 65 4.24 -10.13 10.02
C VAL A 65 5.11 -9.52 11.11
N GLU A 66 5.31 -8.20 11.07
CA GLU A 66 6.01 -7.49 12.14
C GLU A 66 5.04 -6.91 13.18
N PRO A 67 5.34 -7.03 14.49
CA PRO A 67 4.63 -6.31 15.52
C PRO A 67 4.87 -4.80 15.35
N GLN A 68 3.79 -4.03 15.40
CA GLN A 68 3.70 -2.57 15.15
C GLN A 68 5.00 -1.80 15.46
N VAL A 69 5.85 -1.64 14.45
CA VAL A 69 6.95 -0.68 14.50
C VAL A 69 6.34 0.67 14.17
N GLU A 70 6.52 1.66 15.05
CA GLU A 70 6.18 3.06 14.72
C GLU A 70 6.92 3.42 13.43
N GLN A 71 6.17 3.64 12.35
CA GLN A 71 6.75 4.00 11.06
C GLN A 71 7.42 5.38 11.20
N LEU A 72 8.74 5.38 11.27
CA LEU A 72 9.54 6.59 11.20
C LEU A 72 9.46 7.11 9.76
N LYS A 73 8.88 8.30 9.58
CA LYS A 73 9.06 9.03 8.32
C LYS A 73 10.57 9.29 8.17
N PRO A 74 11.16 9.11 6.97
CA PRO A 74 12.52 9.56 6.74
C PRO A 74 12.58 11.07 7.00
N ASP A 75 13.20 11.44 8.11
CA ASP A 75 13.52 12.83 8.40
C ASP A 75 14.72 13.18 7.54
N PHE A 76 14.44 13.78 6.38
CA PHE A 76 15.49 14.40 5.57
C PHE A 76 15.89 15.69 6.28
N GLY A 77 16.67 15.57 7.36
CA GLY A 77 17.27 16.72 8.02
C GLY A 77 18.07 17.51 6.98
N SER A 78 17.66 18.75 6.72
CA SER A 78 18.42 19.67 5.88
C SER A 78 19.86 19.75 6.39
N PRO A 79 20.87 19.73 5.50
CA PRO A 79 22.24 20.03 5.91
C PRO A 79 22.26 21.43 6.53
N ALA A 80 22.72 21.55 7.78
CA ALA A 80 23.00 22.84 8.37
C ALA A 80 24.13 23.49 7.54
N GLU A 81 23.81 24.56 6.81
CA GLU A 81 24.80 25.47 6.23
C GLU A 81 25.56 26.15 7.37
N ASN A 82 26.59 25.48 7.88
CA ASN A 82 27.65 26.10 8.65
C ASN A 82 28.70 26.61 7.68
N ASP A 83 28.50 27.81 7.14
CA ASP A 83 29.60 28.64 6.66
C ASP A 83 29.63 29.93 7.49
N SER A 84 30.25 29.81 8.66
CA SER A 84 30.89 30.94 9.31
C SER A 84 32.13 31.27 8.50
N ASP A 85 32.04 32.22 7.58
CA ASP A 85 33.22 32.87 7.01
C ASP A 85 33.51 34.17 7.78
N SER A 86 34.81 34.41 7.96
CA SER A 86 35.44 35.24 9.00
C SER A 86 35.50 36.73 8.67
#